data_AF-A0A6A3B2D1-F1
#
_entry.id   AF-A0A6A3B2D1-F1
#
_cell.length_a   1.000
_cell.length_b   1.000
_cell.length_c   1.000
_cell.angle_alpha   90.00
_cell.angle_beta   90.00
_cell.angle_gamma   90.00
#
_symmetry.space_group_name_H-M   'P 1'
#
loop_
_entity.id
_entity.type
_entity.pdbx_description
1 polymer ?
#
loop_
_entity_poly.entity_id
_entity_poly.type
_entity_poly.pdbx_seq_one_letter_code
_entity_poly.pdbx_strand_id
1 'polypeptide(L)'
;MYNTDLTGGYYDAGDNVKFGFPMAFTTTMLAWCVIEFGDLMPSNELGNALVAIRWATDYLLKTVSQPNRIFVQVGDPNIDHSCWERPEDMDTARTVYAVDAPNPASDVAGETAAALAASSMAFRSVDPGYADTLLRNAVQAFHFADNFRGAYSDNSNIRDGACPFYCDFSGYQDELLWGAAWLRKASQDNSYLSYLENNGKTLGAGDNINEFGWDNKHAGLNVLVSKEVLEGNMYTLESYKASADSFMCTLIPDSSSSHIEYTPGGLIYKPGGSNLQHATTISFILLVYAKYLDRTSQTVNCGNEFVSPVTLRMQAKKQVDYILGENPMGLSYMVGYSNYFPQRIHHRSSSLPSVKDHPEFIGCKEGSSYFNSTDPNPNVLVGAIGRAWRR
;
A
#
# COMPACT_ATOMS: atom_id res chain seq x y z
N MET A 1 -11.17 16.09 22.82
CA MET A 1 -10.22 16.60 21.80
C MET A 1 -8.83 16.15 22.19
N TYR A 2 -8.07 15.62 21.25
CA TYR A 2 -6.67 15.23 21.48
C TYR A 2 -5.78 16.48 21.39
N ASN A 3 -4.84 16.63 22.31
CA ASN A 3 -3.84 17.70 22.26
C ASN A 3 -2.58 17.18 21.56
N THR A 4 -2.67 16.95 20.25
CA THR A 4 -1.62 16.32 19.44
C THR A 4 -1.60 16.93 18.06
N ASP A 5 -0.42 17.32 17.59
CA ASP A 5 -0.23 17.74 16.21
C ASP A 5 -0.32 16.51 15.28
N LEU A 6 -1.30 16.53 14.38
CA LEU A 6 -1.50 15.52 13.34
C LEU A 6 -1.48 16.14 11.93
N THR A 7 -0.81 17.28 11.76
CA THR A 7 -0.52 17.88 10.43
C THR A 7 0.52 17.04 9.66
N GLY A 8 0.51 17.15 8.33
CA GLY A 8 1.34 16.35 7.41
C GLY A 8 0.60 15.12 6.88
N GLY A 9 1.34 14.14 6.37
CA GLY A 9 0.77 12.91 5.79
C GLY A 9 0.06 13.15 4.45
N TYR A 10 -0.52 12.10 3.90
CA TYR A 10 -1.20 12.14 2.61
C TYR A 10 -2.72 12.16 2.75
N TYR A 11 -3.40 12.85 1.83
CA TYR A 11 -4.79 12.55 1.55
C TYR A 11 -4.88 11.22 0.79
N ASP A 12 -5.95 10.47 1.04
CA ASP A 12 -6.05 9.08 0.61
C ASP A 12 -6.26 8.93 -0.90
N ALA A 13 -7.26 9.64 -1.45
CA ALA A 13 -7.63 9.50 -2.85
C ALA A 13 -7.98 10.85 -3.48
N GLY A 14 -9.22 11.00 -3.96
CA GLY A 14 -9.75 12.26 -4.45
C GLY A 14 -10.37 13.15 -3.38
N ASP A 15 -10.26 12.74 -2.12
CA ASP A 15 -10.79 13.34 -0.90
C ASP A 15 -9.71 13.96 -0.04
N ASN A 16 -10.13 14.56 1.09
CA ASN A 16 -9.20 15.19 2.02
C ASN A 16 -9.16 14.45 3.37
N VAL A 17 -9.62 13.20 3.40
CA VAL A 17 -9.49 12.31 4.56
C VAL A 17 -8.10 11.71 4.59
N LYS A 18 -7.55 11.57 5.79
CA LYS A 18 -6.29 10.86 6.02
C LYS A 18 -6.59 9.51 6.63
N PHE A 19 -6.80 8.50 5.79
CA PHE A 19 -6.99 7.12 6.23
C PHE A 19 -5.62 6.49 6.55
N GLY A 20 -5.41 6.09 7.81
CA GLY A 20 -4.12 5.61 8.29
C GLY A 20 -3.72 4.26 7.69
N PHE A 21 -4.66 3.34 7.54
CA PHE A 21 -4.40 1.98 7.06
C PHE A 21 -3.84 1.93 5.62
N PRO A 22 -4.51 2.48 4.60
CA PRO A 22 -3.96 2.54 3.24
C PRO A 22 -2.73 3.45 3.10
N MET A 23 -2.60 4.50 3.93
CA MET A 23 -1.40 5.33 3.96
C MET A 23 -0.17 4.57 4.45
N ALA A 24 -0.33 3.78 5.52
CA ALA A 24 0.73 2.92 6.02
C ALA A 24 1.13 1.88 4.95
N PHE A 25 0.17 1.22 4.31
CA PHE A 25 0.44 0.29 3.20
C PHE A 25 1.21 0.94 2.05
N THR A 26 0.76 2.12 1.59
CA THR A 26 1.47 2.90 0.56
C THR A 26 2.91 3.19 0.96
N THR A 27 3.13 3.55 2.23
CA THR A 27 4.46 3.85 2.77
C THR A 27 5.35 2.62 2.79
N THR A 28 4.82 1.46 3.22
CA THR A 28 5.53 0.18 3.19
C THR A 28 5.95 -0.18 1.77
N MET A 29 5.05 -0.01 0.80
CA MET A 29 5.32 -0.32 -0.61
C MET A 29 6.39 0.59 -1.22
N LEU A 30 6.32 1.90 -0.97
CA LEU A 30 7.35 2.85 -1.44
C LEU A 30 8.73 2.52 -0.83
N ALA A 31 8.78 2.23 0.47
CA ALA A 31 10.01 1.82 1.13
C ALA A 31 10.54 0.48 0.59
N TRP A 32 9.66 -0.50 0.35
CA TRP A 32 10.06 -1.78 -0.24
C TRP A 32 10.64 -1.62 -1.65
N CYS A 33 10.04 -0.76 -2.48
CA CYS A 33 10.59 -0.39 -3.79
C CYS A 33 12.00 0.18 -3.69
N VAL A 34 12.27 1.09 -2.74
CA VAL A 34 13.61 1.64 -2.53
C VAL A 34 14.59 0.56 -2.06
N ILE A 35 14.19 -0.33 -1.15
CA ILE A 35 15.04 -1.41 -0.64
C ILE A 35 15.43 -2.39 -1.76
N GLU A 36 14.48 -2.78 -2.60
CA GLU A 36 14.76 -3.78 -3.64
C GLU A 36 15.31 -3.16 -4.92
N PHE A 37 14.96 -1.93 -5.28
CA PHE A 37 15.29 -1.35 -6.59
C PHE A 37 15.89 0.05 -6.55
N GLY A 38 16.20 0.60 -5.38
CA GLY A 38 16.77 1.96 -5.24
C GLY A 38 18.05 2.17 -6.06
N ASP A 39 18.91 1.16 -6.15
CA ASP A 39 20.15 1.22 -6.96
C ASP A 39 19.90 1.34 -8.48
N LEU A 40 18.69 1.02 -8.95
CA LEU A 40 18.29 1.14 -10.35
C LEU A 40 17.55 2.46 -10.64
N MET A 41 17.16 3.21 -9.60
CA MET A 41 16.48 4.47 -9.76
C MET A 41 17.48 5.57 -10.16
N PRO A 42 17.12 6.48 -11.09
CA PRO A 42 17.86 7.71 -11.28
C PRO A 42 18.04 8.43 -9.93
N SER A 43 19.22 8.99 -9.66
CA SER A 43 19.55 9.52 -8.33
C SER A 43 18.58 10.61 -7.85
N ASN A 44 18.06 11.43 -8.77
CA ASN A 44 17.03 12.42 -8.47
C ASN A 44 15.69 11.77 -8.09
N GLU A 45 15.29 10.69 -8.78
CA GLU A 45 14.05 9.99 -8.46
C GLU A 45 14.15 9.16 -7.18
N LEU A 46 15.33 8.61 -6.87
CA LEU A 46 15.59 8.04 -5.55
C LEU A 46 15.44 9.10 -4.45
N GLY A 47 15.96 10.31 -4.68
CA GLY A 47 15.77 11.45 -3.79
C GLY A 47 14.28 11.79 -3.59
N ASN A 48 13.52 11.88 -4.68
CA ASN A 48 12.07 12.14 -4.63
C ASN A 48 11.32 11.02 -3.88
N ALA A 49 11.66 9.75 -4.11
CA ALA A 49 11.07 8.61 -3.42
C ALA A 49 11.32 8.69 -1.91
N LEU A 50 12.54 9.02 -1.49
CA LEU A 50 12.87 9.21 -0.07
C LEU A 50 12.13 10.41 0.53
N VAL A 51 11.94 11.50 -0.20
CA VAL A 51 11.10 12.63 0.26
C VAL A 51 9.65 12.19 0.46
N ALA A 52 9.08 11.43 -0.47
CA ALA A 52 7.73 10.92 -0.37
C ALA A 52 7.53 9.98 0.82
N ILE A 53 8.47 9.05 1.03
CA ILE A 53 8.46 8.15 2.20
C ILE A 53 8.55 8.97 3.49
N ARG A 54 9.47 9.96 3.57
CA ARG A 54 9.63 10.80 4.77
C ARG A 54 8.36 11.56 5.11
N TRP A 55 7.66 12.10 4.11
CA TRP A 55 6.41 12.83 4.31
C TRP A 55 5.34 11.97 5.00
N ALA A 56 5.23 10.70 4.61
CA ALA A 56 4.34 9.76 5.27
C ALA A 56 4.84 9.34 6.65
N THR A 57 6.12 8.99 6.78
CA THR A 57 6.66 8.49 8.06
C THR A 57 6.72 9.56 9.14
N ASP A 58 6.94 10.83 8.80
CA ASP A 58 6.83 11.94 9.75
C ASP A 58 5.41 12.06 10.33
N TYR A 59 4.39 11.74 9.53
CA TYR A 59 3.01 11.67 10.03
C TYR A 59 2.74 10.38 10.82
N LEU A 60 3.18 9.21 10.33
CA LEU A 60 2.99 7.93 11.04
C LEU A 60 3.70 7.92 12.41
N LEU A 61 4.84 8.60 12.56
CA LEU A 61 5.47 8.78 13.87
C LEU A 61 4.59 9.57 14.84
N LYS A 62 3.81 10.55 14.35
CA LYS A 62 2.84 11.28 15.17
C LYS A 62 1.67 10.37 15.58
N THR A 63 1.25 9.44 14.71
CA THR A 63 0.10 8.56 15.00
C THR A 63 0.37 7.54 16.10
N VAL A 64 1.63 7.19 16.35
CA VAL A 64 2.06 6.26 17.42
C VAL A 64 2.86 6.96 18.53
N SER A 65 2.76 8.29 18.62
CA SER A 65 3.55 9.10 19.56
C SER A 65 3.14 8.96 21.03
N GLN A 66 2.00 8.33 21.31
CA GLN A 66 1.46 8.17 22.66
C GLN A 66 1.41 6.68 23.05
N PRO A 67 1.87 6.33 24.26
CA PRO A 67 1.83 4.95 24.71
C PRO A 67 0.38 4.44 24.78
N ASN A 68 0.16 3.19 24.38
CA ASN A 68 -1.15 2.54 24.40
C ASN A 68 -2.25 3.25 23.60
N ARG A 69 -1.87 4.04 22.59
CA ARG A 69 -2.79 4.71 21.67
C ARG A 69 -2.25 4.68 20.25
N ILE A 70 -3.14 4.54 19.28
CA ILE A 70 -2.85 4.79 17.87
C ILE A 70 -3.91 5.71 17.25
N PHE A 71 -3.46 6.76 16.54
CA PHE A 71 -4.34 7.61 15.72
C PHE A 71 -4.51 6.97 14.35
N VAL A 72 -5.75 6.65 13.98
CA VAL A 72 -6.03 5.84 12.78
C VAL A 72 -6.58 6.66 11.63
N GLN A 73 -7.17 7.83 11.91
CA GLN A 73 -7.78 8.67 10.87
C GLN A 73 -7.93 10.13 11.29
N VAL A 74 -7.82 11.04 10.31
CA VAL A 74 -8.15 12.47 10.48
C VAL A 74 -9.06 12.92 9.34
N GLY A 75 -10.26 13.38 9.70
CA GLY A 75 -11.36 13.71 8.79
C GLY A 75 -12.54 12.74 8.98
N ASP A 76 -13.74 13.28 9.17
CA ASP A 76 -14.97 12.50 9.03
C ASP A 76 -15.25 12.32 7.53
N PRO A 77 -15.30 11.08 7.03
CA PRO A 77 -15.38 10.84 5.61
C PRO A 77 -16.75 11.19 5.04
N ASN A 78 -17.83 11.06 5.81
CA ASN A 78 -19.17 11.38 5.33
C ASN A 78 -19.32 12.90 5.13
N ILE A 79 -18.79 13.68 6.08
CA ILE A 79 -18.81 15.14 5.97
C ILE A 79 -17.88 15.59 4.84
N ASP A 80 -16.66 15.08 4.78
CA ASP A 80 -15.69 15.36 3.71
C ASP A 80 -16.27 15.03 2.32
N HIS A 81 -16.79 13.81 2.15
CA HIS A 81 -17.35 13.30 0.88
C HIS A 81 -18.63 14.01 0.47
N SER A 82 -19.32 14.64 1.42
CA SER A 82 -20.43 15.52 1.08
C SER A 82 -19.96 16.79 0.36
N CYS A 83 -18.71 17.19 0.52
CA CYS A 83 -18.15 18.45 0.01
C CYS A 83 -17.27 18.23 -1.23
N TRP A 84 -17.30 19.22 -2.12
CA TRP A 84 -16.35 19.34 -3.22
C TRP A 84 -15.71 20.73 -3.14
N GLU A 85 -14.58 20.80 -2.46
CA GLU A 85 -13.86 22.02 -2.11
C GLU A 85 -12.35 21.78 -2.21
N ARG A 86 -11.56 22.86 -2.20
CA ARG A 86 -10.10 22.75 -2.19
C ARG A 86 -9.63 22.32 -0.80
N PRO A 87 -8.55 21.52 -0.68
CA PRO A 87 -8.00 21.18 0.63
C PRO A 87 -7.56 22.43 1.43
N GLU A 88 -7.19 23.51 0.76
CA GLU A 88 -6.85 24.80 1.40
C GLU A 88 -8.08 25.55 1.93
N ASP A 89 -9.27 25.26 1.39
CA ASP A 89 -10.53 25.93 1.71
C ASP A 89 -11.45 25.06 2.58
N MET A 90 -10.97 23.96 3.17
CA MET A 90 -11.84 23.09 3.94
C MET A 90 -12.52 23.80 5.11
N ASP A 91 -13.85 23.83 5.11
CA ASP A 91 -14.68 24.32 6.22
C ASP A 91 -15.33 23.19 7.03
N THR A 92 -15.07 21.94 6.63
CA THR A 92 -15.58 20.74 7.29
C THR A 92 -14.82 20.38 8.58
N ALA A 93 -15.55 19.81 9.54
CA ALA A 93 -14.93 19.31 10.77
C ALA A 93 -13.96 18.16 10.49
N ARG A 94 -12.69 18.33 10.88
CA ARG A 94 -11.66 17.30 10.73
C ARG A 94 -11.52 16.44 11.99
N THR A 95 -12.51 15.58 12.23
CA THR A 95 -12.55 14.67 13.38
C THR A 95 -11.31 13.78 13.44
N VAL A 96 -10.73 13.63 14.62
CA VAL A 96 -9.60 12.71 14.85
C VAL A 96 -10.12 11.43 15.48
N TYR A 97 -9.79 10.30 14.86
CA TYR A 97 -10.13 8.96 15.34
C TYR A 97 -8.87 8.31 15.91
N ALA A 98 -8.98 7.78 17.12
CA ALA A 98 -7.90 7.08 17.79
C ALA A 98 -8.44 5.86 18.54
N VAL A 99 -7.62 4.82 18.61
CA VAL A 99 -7.88 3.62 19.39
C VAL A 99 -6.95 3.63 20.60
N ASP A 100 -7.54 3.44 21.78
CA ASP A 100 -6.85 3.34 23.06
C ASP A 100 -6.90 1.90 23.56
N ALA A 101 -5.79 1.38 24.10
CA ALA A 101 -5.80 0.11 24.81
C ALA A 101 -6.87 0.13 25.94
N PRO A 102 -7.57 -0.98 26.19
CA PRO A 102 -7.34 -2.32 25.64
C PRO A 102 -8.09 -2.60 24.33
N ASN A 103 -8.65 -1.58 23.68
CA ASN A 103 -9.35 -1.77 22.41
C ASN A 103 -8.36 -2.11 21.29
N PRO A 104 -8.72 -3.04 20.39
CA PRO A 104 -7.77 -3.58 19.42
C PRO A 104 -7.64 -2.73 18.15
N ALA A 105 -6.49 -2.81 17.48
CA ALA A 105 -6.24 -2.20 16.17
C ALA A 105 -5.05 -2.87 15.45
N SER A 106 -5.02 -4.20 15.45
CA SER A 106 -3.86 -5.00 15.01
C SER A 106 -3.50 -4.81 13.55
N ASP A 107 -4.50 -4.63 12.69
CA ASP A 107 -4.37 -4.34 11.27
C ASP A 107 -3.58 -3.04 11.04
N VAL A 108 -4.16 -1.89 11.39
CA VAL A 108 -3.56 -0.58 11.16
C VAL A 108 -2.26 -0.39 11.96
N ALA A 109 -2.15 -0.94 13.17
CA ALA A 109 -0.93 -0.88 13.96
C ALA A 109 0.17 -1.80 13.39
N GLY A 110 -0.18 -2.98 12.90
CA GLY A 110 0.73 -3.92 12.23
C GLY A 110 1.26 -3.35 10.91
N GLU A 111 0.40 -2.75 10.09
CA GLU A 111 0.81 -2.08 8.85
C GLU A 111 1.63 -0.82 9.13
N THR A 112 1.30 -0.06 10.19
CA THR A 112 2.14 1.08 10.62
C THR A 112 3.53 0.60 11.08
N ALA A 113 3.61 -0.53 11.79
CA ALA A 113 4.88 -1.14 12.15
C ALA A 113 5.68 -1.57 10.91
N ALA A 114 5.04 -2.20 9.93
CA ALA A 114 5.66 -2.57 8.66
C ALA A 114 6.21 -1.35 7.91
N ALA A 115 5.41 -0.28 7.80
CA ALA A 115 5.78 0.97 7.14
C ALA A 115 7.02 1.61 7.76
N LEU A 116 7.03 1.75 9.08
CA LEU A 116 8.15 2.33 9.82
C LEU A 116 9.39 1.43 9.77
N ALA A 117 9.24 0.12 9.88
CA ALA A 117 10.33 -0.85 9.79
C ALA A 117 10.98 -0.85 8.39
N ALA A 118 10.19 -0.96 7.32
CA ALA A 118 10.67 -0.89 5.95
C ALA A 118 11.37 0.46 5.68
N SER A 119 10.75 1.57 6.08
CA SER A 119 11.33 2.90 5.89
C SER A 119 12.65 3.07 6.64
N SER A 120 12.80 2.46 7.83
CA SER A 120 14.09 2.49 8.55
C SER A 120 15.24 1.90 7.73
N MET A 121 14.97 0.90 6.89
CA MET A 121 15.96 0.33 6.00
C MET A 121 16.25 1.26 4.82
N ALA A 122 15.21 1.85 4.23
CA ALA A 122 15.34 2.79 3.10
C ALA A 122 16.17 4.03 3.47
N PHE A 123 16.05 4.53 4.72
CA PHE A 123 16.84 5.67 5.20
C PHE A 123 18.19 5.31 5.81
N ARG A 124 18.50 4.02 6.01
CA ARG A 124 19.65 3.58 6.83
C ARG A 124 20.98 4.18 6.38
N SER A 125 21.21 4.35 5.08
CA SER A 125 22.46 4.88 4.52
C SER A 125 22.49 6.41 4.45
N VAL A 126 21.34 7.08 4.41
CA VAL A 126 21.22 8.53 4.18
C VAL A 126 20.94 9.32 5.46
N ASP A 127 20.21 8.73 6.42
CA ASP A 127 19.87 9.34 7.71
C ASP A 127 19.73 8.25 8.78
N PRO A 128 20.85 7.75 9.34
CA PRO A 128 20.83 6.67 10.32
C PRO A 128 20.06 7.01 11.60
N GLY A 129 20.07 8.28 12.04
CA GLY A 129 19.38 8.72 13.25
C GLY A 129 17.87 8.71 13.08
N TYR A 130 17.37 9.11 11.91
CA TYR A 130 15.97 8.95 11.56
C TYR A 130 15.59 7.48 11.42
N ALA A 131 16.43 6.66 10.77
CA ALA A 131 16.22 5.22 10.68
C ALA A 131 16.07 4.53 12.04
N ASP A 132 16.89 4.89 13.04
CA ASP A 132 16.75 4.37 14.41
C ASP A 132 15.45 4.81 15.09
N THR A 133 15.02 6.05 14.82
CA THR A 133 13.74 6.56 15.32
C THR A 133 12.57 5.79 14.72
N LEU A 134 12.60 5.53 13.41
CA LEU A 134 11.58 4.74 12.73
C LEU A 134 11.51 3.32 13.28
N LEU A 135 12.65 2.61 13.37
CA LEU A 135 12.67 1.23 13.84
C LEU A 135 12.17 1.10 15.29
N ARG A 136 12.56 2.02 16.18
CA ARG A 136 12.09 2.02 17.57
C ARG A 136 10.58 2.21 17.68
N ASN A 137 9.99 3.05 16.85
CA ASN A 137 8.54 3.26 16.84
C ASN A 137 7.80 2.13 16.12
N ALA A 138 8.41 1.49 15.12
CA ALA A 138 7.89 0.28 14.50
C ALA A 138 7.70 -0.85 15.53
N VAL A 139 8.70 -1.09 16.38
CA VAL A 139 8.63 -2.09 17.47
C VAL A 139 7.49 -1.76 18.44
N GLN A 140 7.34 -0.48 18.83
CA GLN A 140 6.26 -0.05 19.73
C GLN A 140 4.87 -0.23 19.09
N ALA A 141 4.71 0.12 17.82
CA ALA A 141 3.46 -0.07 17.09
C ALA A 141 3.09 -1.56 17.00
N PHE A 142 4.06 -2.43 16.72
CA PHE A 142 3.85 -3.88 16.69
C PHE A 142 3.48 -4.46 18.06
N HIS A 143 4.11 -3.97 19.14
CA HIS A 143 3.71 -4.37 20.49
C HIS A 143 2.26 -4.00 20.80
N PHE A 144 1.76 -2.84 20.35
CA PHE A 144 0.34 -2.52 20.47
C PHE A 144 -0.51 -3.50 19.66
N ALA A 145 -0.15 -3.72 18.40
CA ALA A 145 -0.85 -4.61 17.47
C ALA A 145 -1.01 -6.03 18.02
N ASP A 146 0.07 -6.60 18.56
CA ASP A 146 0.11 -8.00 19.00
C ASP A 146 -0.51 -8.22 20.39
N ASN A 147 -0.43 -7.23 21.29
CA ASN A 147 -1.00 -7.33 22.63
C ASN A 147 -2.52 -7.08 22.66
N PHE A 148 -3.06 -6.27 21.74
CA PHE A 148 -4.48 -5.93 21.68
C PHE A 148 -5.06 -6.39 20.34
N ARG A 149 -5.32 -7.70 20.24
CA ARG A 149 -5.68 -8.38 18.99
C ARG A 149 -7.11 -8.15 18.53
N GLY A 150 -7.29 -7.67 17.30
CA GLY A 150 -8.59 -7.39 16.68
C GLY A 150 -8.51 -6.30 15.61
N ALA A 151 -9.55 -6.17 14.79
CA ALA A 151 -9.60 -5.16 13.75
C ALA A 151 -9.82 -3.76 14.33
N TYR A 152 -9.21 -2.72 13.76
CA TYR A 152 -9.49 -1.34 14.21
C TYR A 152 -10.95 -0.94 13.97
N SER A 153 -11.59 -1.51 12.94
CA SER A 153 -13.00 -1.29 12.59
C SER A 153 -13.99 -2.03 13.49
N ASP A 154 -13.54 -2.89 14.41
CA ASP A 154 -14.41 -3.50 15.43
C ASP A 154 -14.82 -2.50 16.52
N ASN A 155 -14.08 -1.40 16.65
CA ASN A 155 -14.34 -0.34 17.61
C ASN A 155 -15.53 0.51 17.16
N SER A 156 -16.59 0.58 17.97
CA SER A 156 -17.82 1.31 17.61
C SER A 156 -17.60 2.80 17.33
N ASN A 157 -16.64 3.43 18.01
CA ASN A 157 -16.28 4.84 17.81
C ASN A 157 -15.40 5.09 16.58
N ILE A 158 -14.94 4.04 15.91
CA ILE A 158 -14.12 4.09 14.69
C ILE A 158 -14.89 3.59 13.48
N ARG A 159 -15.74 2.57 13.68
CA ARG A 159 -16.42 1.82 12.62
C ARG A 159 -17.15 2.72 11.62
N ASP A 160 -17.88 3.73 12.07
CA ASP A 160 -18.66 4.62 11.17
C ASP A 160 -17.77 5.55 10.34
N GLY A 161 -16.53 5.80 10.79
CA GLY A 161 -15.53 6.57 10.05
C GLY A 161 -14.61 5.71 9.18
N ALA A 162 -14.46 4.42 9.50
CA ALA A 162 -13.63 3.47 8.76
C ALA A 162 -14.45 2.73 7.68
N CYS A 163 -15.64 2.26 8.01
CA CYS A 163 -16.51 1.49 7.13
C CYS A 163 -17.63 2.37 6.54
N PRO A 164 -17.93 2.27 5.24
CA PRO A 164 -17.50 1.23 4.30
C PRO A 164 -16.22 1.54 3.50
N PHE A 165 -15.40 2.50 3.95
CA PHE A 165 -14.25 3.00 3.17
C PHE A 165 -13.05 2.04 3.18
N TYR A 166 -12.52 1.73 4.36
CA TYR A 166 -11.37 0.87 4.58
C TYR A 166 -11.62 -0.08 5.76
N CYS A 167 -12.64 -0.94 5.67
CA CYS A 167 -12.86 -1.98 6.67
C CYS A 167 -11.75 -3.04 6.63
N ASP A 168 -11.54 -3.74 7.75
CA ASP A 168 -10.83 -5.02 7.73
C ASP A 168 -11.74 -6.10 7.13
N PHE A 169 -11.40 -6.56 5.93
CA PHE A 169 -12.13 -7.64 5.24
C PHE A 169 -11.37 -8.97 5.26
N SER A 170 -10.04 -8.92 5.27
CA SER A 170 -9.17 -10.10 5.23
C SER A 170 -8.85 -10.66 6.62
N GLY A 171 -9.06 -9.86 7.67
CA GLY A 171 -8.66 -10.13 9.04
C GLY A 171 -7.30 -9.52 9.34
N TYR A 172 -7.09 -9.03 10.56
CA TYR A 172 -5.81 -8.45 11.00
C TYR A 172 -4.60 -9.43 11.09
N GLN A 173 -4.81 -10.72 10.86
CA GLN A 173 -3.82 -11.76 11.12
C GLN A 173 -2.62 -11.66 10.18
N ASP A 174 -2.84 -11.29 8.93
CA ASP A 174 -1.76 -11.08 7.98
C ASP A 174 -0.96 -9.82 8.27
N GLU A 175 -1.54 -8.74 8.81
CA GLU A 175 -0.75 -7.59 9.28
C GLU A 175 0.18 -7.93 10.45
N LEU A 176 -0.21 -8.87 11.32
CA LEU A 176 0.68 -9.33 12.39
C LEU A 176 1.87 -10.11 11.82
N LEU A 177 1.65 -10.99 10.84
CA LEU A 177 2.75 -11.70 10.17
C LEU A 177 3.61 -10.75 9.32
N TRP A 178 2.98 -9.81 8.62
CA TRP A 178 3.61 -8.80 7.78
C TRP A 178 4.48 -7.84 8.57
N GLY A 179 3.96 -7.29 9.67
CA GLY A 179 4.72 -6.45 10.60
C GLY A 179 5.91 -7.19 11.20
N ALA A 180 5.72 -8.45 11.63
CA ALA A 180 6.80 -9.29 12.13
C ALA A 180 7.88 -9.56 11.06
N ALA A 181 7.49 -9.83 9.82
CA ALA A 181 8.43 -10.06 8.71
C ALA A 181 9.27 -8.82 8.40
N TRP A 182 8.67 -7.64 8.40
CA TRP A 182 9.42 -6.38 8.23
C TRP A 182 10.34 -6.07 9.40
N LEU A 183 9.88 -6.26 10.64
CA LEU A 183 10.70 -6.09 11.82
C LEU A 183 11.86 -7.07 11.85
N ARG A 184 11.64 -8.33 11.46
CA ARG A 184 12.71 -9.32 11.24
C ARG A 184 13.75 -8.79 10.25
N LYS A 185 13.31 -8.37 9.07
CA LYS A 185 14.20 -7.88 8.01
C LYS A 185 14.98 -6.62 8.41
N ALA A 186 14.36 -5.71 9.16
CA ALA A 186 14.95 -4.44 9.56
C ALA A 186 15.88 -4.54 10.79
N SER A 187 15.54 -5.38 11.77
CA SER A 187 16.27 -5.50 13.05
C SER A 187 17.25 -6.66 13.11
N GLN A 188 17.05 -7.69 12.27
CA GLN A 188 17.71 -9.00 12.39
C GLN A 188 17.49 -9.70 13.75
N ASP A 189 16.49 -9.28 14.52
CA ASP A 189 16.12 -9.97 15.76
C ASP A 189 15.45 -11.32 15.42
N ASN A 190 15.91 -12.39 16.07
CA ASN A 190 15.38 -13.74 15.89
C ASN A 190 14.04 -13.93 16.61
N SER A 191 13.64 -13.04 17.52
CA SER A 191 12.31 -13.09 18.15
C SER A 191 11.19 -13.01 17.11
N TYR A 192 11.34 -12.15 16.10
CA TYR A 192 10.40 -12.04 14.98
C TYR A 192 10.48 -13.22 14.01
N LEU A 193 11.66 -13.83 13.83
CA LEU A 193 11.79 -15.09 13.09
C LEU A 193 10.97 -16.20 13.78
N SER A 194 11.17 -16.39 15.09
CA SER A 194 10.39 -17.34 15.87
C SER A 194 8.90 -16.99 15.89
N TYR A 195 8.53 -15.71 15.82
CA TYR A 195 7.13 -15.31 15.68
C TYR A 195 6.52 -15.85 14.38
N LEU A 196 7.21 -15.70 13.23
CA LEU A 196 6.76 -16.19 11.93
C LEU A 196 6.64 -17.73 11.90
N GLU A 197 7.61 -18.43 12.49
CA GLU A 197 7.60 -19.90 12.57
C GLU A 197 6.43 -20.42 13.42
N ASN A 198 6.22 -19.83 14.60
CA ASN A 198 5.23 -20.31 15.56
C ASN A 198 3.80 -19.88 15.22
N ASN A 199 3.64 -18.71 14.59
CA ASN A 199 2.31 -18.14 14.34
C ASN A 199 1.85 -18.31 12.89
N GLY A 200 2.73 -18.60 11.92
CA GLY A 200 2.39 -18.63 10.49
C GLY A 200 1.15 -19.46 10.16
N LYS A 201 1.05 -20.68 10.70
CA LYS A 201 -0.13 -21.53 10.49
C LYS A 201 -1.38 -21.00 11.20
N THR A 202 -1.26 -20.55 12.44
CA THR A 202 -2.40 -20.12 13.27
C THR A 202 -2.96 -18.78 12.80
N LEU A 203 -2.13 -17.92 12.23
CA LEU A 203 -2.48 -16.62 11.66
C LEU A 203 -2.72 -16.68 10.14
N GLY A 204 -2.85 -17.88 9.55
CA GLY A 204 -3.33 -18.00 8.18
C GLY A 204 -2.34 -17.62 7.08
N ALA A 205 -1.02 -17.76 7.26
CA ALA A 205 -0.03 -17.39 6.23
C ALA A 205 -0.26 -18.00 4.83
N GLY A 206 -0.94 -19.16 4.77
CA GLY A 206 -1.31 -19.85 3.54
C GLY A 206 -2.72 -19.55 3.02
N ASP A 207 -3.45 -18.64 3.67
CA ASP A 207 -4.79 -18.22 3.29
C ASP A 207 -4.73 -17.11 2.23
N ASN A 208 -5.76 -16.98 1.40
CA ASN A 208 -5.96 -15.88 0.43
C ASN A 208 -4.71 -15.42 -0.36
N ILE A 209 -3.79 -16.35 -0.69
CA ILE A 209 -2.46 -16.05 -1.26
C ILE A 209 -2.48 -15.42 -2.65
N ASN A 210 -3.65 -15.30 -3.27
CA ASN A 210 -3.84 -14.73 -4.60
C ASN A 210 -4.12 -13.22 -4.58
N GLU A 211 -3.99 -12.58 -3.41
CA GLU A 211 -4.24 -11.15 -3.24
C GLU A 211 -3.08 -10.42 -2.56
N PHE A 212 -2.90 -9.16 -2.97
CA PHE A 212 -2.01 -8.22 -2.31
C PHE A 212 -2.50 -6.78 -2.48
N GLY A 213 -2.71 -6.09 -1.35
CA GLY A 213 -3.20 -4.72 -1.29
C GLY A 213 -3.25 -4.18 0.13
N TRP A 214 -3.91 -3.02 0.29
CA TRP A 214 -4.01 -2.33 1.58
C TRP A 214 -4.72 -3.15 2.65
N ASP A 215 -5.60 -4.08 2.28
CA ASP A 215 -6.35 -4.97 3.19
C ASP A 215 -5.67 -6.33 3.36
N ASN A 216 -5.23 -6.96 2.25
CA ASN A 216 -4.62 -8.29 2.29
C ASN A 216 -3.11 -8.27 1.98
N LYS A 217 -2.28 -8.82 2.85
CA LYS A 217 -0.81 -8.88 2.75
C LYS A 217 -0.28 -10.23 2.31
N HIS A 218 -1.10 -11.27 2.18
CA HIS A 218 -0.64 -12.66 2.07
C HIS A 218 0.36 -12.91 0.93
N ALA A 219 0.09 -12.46 -0.30
CA ALA A 219 1.04 -12.70 -1.40
C ALA A 219 2.37 -11.95 -1.18
N GLY A 220 2.31 -10.71 -0.68
CA GLY A 220 3.48 -9.92 -0.36
C GLY A 220 4.28 -10.47 0.82
N LEU A 221 3.61 -10.89 1.89
CA LEU A 221 4.17 -11.56 3.06
C LEU A 221 4.94 -12.82 2.65
N ASN A 222 4.30 -13.69 1.89
CA ASN A 222 4.91 -14.94 1.45
C ASN A 222 6.17 -14.68 0.60
N VAL A 223 6.11 -13.73 -0.33
CA VAL A 223 7.30 -13.32 -1.12
C VAL A 223 8.38 -12.69 -0.25
N LEU A 224 8.03 -11.81 0.69
CA LEU A 224 8.98 -11.17 1.60
C LEU A 224 9.75 -12.21 2.44
N VAL A 225 9.02 -13.14 3.06
CA VAL A 225 9.57 -14.20 3.92
C VAL A 225 10.36 -15.23 3.11
N SER A 226 9.97 -15.49 1.87
CA SER A 226 10.70 -16.40 0.97
C SER A 226 12.16 -16.04 0.79
N LYS A 227 12.55 -14.77 0.97
CA LYS A 227 13.95 -14.34 0.93
C LYS A 227 14.80 -15.06 1.99
N GLU A 228 14.28 -15.26 3.19
CA GLU A 228 14.98 -15.97 4.29
C GLU A 228 15.20 -17.45 3.93
N VAL A 229 14.28 -18.05 3.17
CA VAL A 229 14.42 -19.42 2.66
C VAL A 229 15.44 -19.47 1.52
N LEU A 230 15.23 -18.65 0.48
CA LEU A 230 16.01 -18.67 -0.75
C LEU A 230 17.46 -18.25 -0.54
N GLU A 231 17.69 -17.17 0.20
CA GLU A 231 19.03 -16.59 0.40
C GLU A 231 19.64 -16.98 1.76
N GLY A 232 18.81 -17.28 2.77
CA GLY A 232 19.24 -17.59 4.14
C GLY A 232 19.22 -19.08 4.51
N ASN A 233 18.68 -19.96 3.65
CA ASN A 233 18.48 -21.39 3.92
C ASN A 233 17.62 -21.68 5.18
N MET A 234 16.67 -20.81 5.50
CA MET A 234 15.75 -21.00 6.64
C MET A 234 14.60 -21.94 6.28
N TYR A 235 14.88 -23.24 6.19
CA TYR A 235 13.89 -24.26 5.77
C TYR A 235 12.66 -24.38 6.67
N THR A 236 12.72 -23.87 7.91
CA THR A 236 11.56 -23.78 8.80
C THR A 236 10.45 -22.87 8.26
N LEU A 237 10.78 -21.97 7.32
CA LEU A 237 9.84 -21.07 6.65
C LEU A 237 9.44 -21.55 5.24
N GLU A 238 9.77 -22.78 4.85
CA GLU A 238 9.51 -23.31 3.49
C GLU A 238 8.03 -23.17 3.07
N SER A 239 7.09 -23.24 4.02
CA SER A 239 5.67 -23.05 3.72
C SER A 239 5.36 -21.68 3.11
N TYR A 240 6.06 -20.61 3.52
CA TYR A 240 5.89 -19.28 2.94
C TYR A 240 6.39 -19.24 1.50
N LYS A 241 7.53 -19.89 1.23
CA LYS A 241 8.05 -20.03 -0.13
C LYS A 241 7.13 -20.87 -1.01
N ALA A 242 6.59 -21.98 -0.49
CA ALA A 242 5.62 -22.79 -1.22
C ALA A 242 4.36 -21.99 -1.59
N SER A 243 3.86 -21.14 -0.69
CA SER A 243 2.76 -20.21 -0.97
C SER A 243 3.13 -19.16 -2.03
N ALA A 244 4.35 -18.60 -1.96
CA ALA A 244 4.85 -17.68 -2.98
C ALA A 244 4.95 -18.35 -4.36
N ASP A 245 5.53 -19.55 -4.43
CA ASP A 245 5.62 -20.36 -5.65
C ASP A 245 4.22 -20.63 -6.23
N SER A 246 3.28 -21.08 -5.39
CA SER A 246 1.88 -21.32 -5.77
C SER A 246 1.23 -20.07 -6.37
N PHE A 247 1.38 -18.92 -5.69
CA PHE A 247 0.87 -17.64 -6.18
C PHE A 247 1.45 -17.27 -7.55
N MET A 248 2.77 -17.41 -7.74
CA MET A 248 3.42 -17.12 -9.03
C MET A 248 2.86 -18.01 -10.15
N CYS A 249 2.58 -19.27 -9.86
CA CYS A 249 1.97 -20.18 -10.84
C CYS A 249 0.58 -19.72 -11.27
N THR A 250 -0.23 -19.14 -10.37
CA THR A 250 -1.55 -18.59 -10.74
C THR A 250 -1.48 -17.44 -11.74
N LEU A 251 -0.33 -16.77 -11.83
CA LEU A 251 -0.10 -15.62 -12.71
C LEU A 251 0.43 -16.01 -14.08
N ILE A 252 0.76 -17.28 -14.32
CA ILE A 252 1.26 -17.78 -15.60
C ILE A 252 0.12 -18.51 -16.33
N PRO A 253 -0.45 -17.92 -17.41
CA PRO A 253 -1.62 -18.47 -18.10
C PRO A 253 -1.40 -19.86 -18.71
N ASP A 254 -0.16 -20.21 -19.06
CA ASP A 254 0.18 -21.49 -19.70
C ASP A 254 0.44 -22.62 -18.67
N SER A 255 0.45 -22.30 -17.38
CA SER A 255 0.64 -23.30 -16.32
C SER A 255 -0.62 -24.15 -16.10
N SER A 256 -0.48 -25.31 -15.46
CA SER A 256 -1.63 -26.17 -15.14
C SER A 256 -2.39 -25.76 -13.85
N SER A 257 -2.00 -24.63 -13.22
CA SER A 257 -2.54 -24.16 -11.94
C SER A 257 -3.86 -23.41 -12.11
N SER A 258 -4.62 -23.23 -11.01
CA SER A 258 -5.75 -22.29 -11.03
C SER A 258 -5.23 -20.87 -11.28
N HIS A 259 -5.79 -20.17 -12.27
CA HIS A 259 -5.29 -18.87 -12.67
C HIS A 259 -6.11 -17.73 -12.08
N ILE A 260 -5.41 -16.62 -11.78
CA ILE A 260 -6.06 -15.32 -11.62
C ILE A 260 -6.68 -14.92 -12.97
N GLU A 261 -7.83 -14.25 -12.92
CA GLU A 261 -8.52 -13.82 -14.13
C GLU A 261 -7.73 -12.73 -14.86
N TYR A 262 -7.89 -12.70 -16.19
CA TYR A 262 -7.37 -11.65 -17.04
C TYR A 262 -8.52 -11.08 -17.86
N THR A 263 -8.49 -9.75 -18.07
CA THR A 263 -9.34 -9.14 -19.10
C THR A 263 -8.98 -9.70 -20.47
N PRO A 264 -9.87 -9.60 -21.48
CA PRO A 264 -9.54 -9.99 -22.85
C PRO A 264 -8.31 -9.26 -23.43
N GLY A 265 -7.96 -8.08 -22.90
CA GLY A 265 -6.78 -7.31 -23.28
C GLY A 265 -5.49 -7.71 -22.54
N GLY A 266 -5.54 -8.67 -21.61
CA GLY A 266 -4.35 -9.17 -20.90
C GLY A 266 -3.98 -8.46 -19.59
N LEU A 267 -4.83 -7.55 -19.10
CA LEU A 267 -4.69 -6.98 -17.74
C LEU A 267 -5.16 -7.98 -16.69
N ILE A 268 -4.38 -8.17 -15.62
CA ILE A 268 -4.78 -8.90 -14.41
C ILE A 268 -6.07 -8.30 -13.86
N TYR A 269 -7.07 -9.15 -13.69
CA TYR A 269 -8.43 -8.75 -13.35
C TYR A 269 -8.87 -9.42 -12.06
N LYS A 270 -9.40 -8.61 -11.14
CA LYS A 270 -10.14 -9.08 -9.98
C LYS A 270 -11.54 -8.46 -10.04
N PRO A 271 -12.62 -9.25 -9.96
CA PRO A 271 -13.97 -8.71 -9.87
C PRO A 271 -14.09 -7.69 -8.73
N GLY A 272 -14.53 -6.47 -9.06
CA GLY A 272 -14.63 -5.37 -8.10
C GLY A 272 -14.02 -4.05 -8.59
N GLY A 273 -13.77 -3.15 -7.64
CA GLY A 273 -13.12 -1.85 -7.89
C GLY A 273 -11.60 -1.95 -8.01
N SER A 274 -10.95 -0.83 -8.36
CA SER A 274 -9.49 -0.64 -8.22
C SER A 274 -8.56 -1.66 -8.92
N ASN A 275 -8.98 -2.26 -10.04
CA ASN A 275 -8.20 -3.24 -10.80
C ASN A 275 -6.73 -2.83 -11.10
N LEU A 276 -6.47 -1.56 -11.38
CA LEU A 276 -5.10 -1.08 -11.63
C LEU A 276 -4.22 -1.11 -10.37
N GLN A 277 -4.80 -1.00 -9.18
CA GLN A 277 -4.08 -1.20 -7.92
C GLN A 277 -3.58 -2.64 -7.82
N HIS A 278 -4.44 -3.62 -8.09
CA HIS A 278 -4.03 -5.03 -8.08
C HIS A 278 -2.97 -5.33 -9.14
N ALA A 279 -3.15 -4.84 -10.37
CA ALA A 279 -2.18 -5.04 -11.44
C ALA A 279 -0.80 -4.45 -11.07
N THR A 280 -0.76 -3.26 -10.46
CA THR A 280 0.51 -2.62 -10.04
C THR A 280 1.18 -3.34 -8.88
N THR A 281 0.43 -3.68 -7.81
CA THR A 281 1.00 -4.38 -6.65
C THR A 281 1.49 -5.78 -7.01
N ILE A 282 0.74 -6.53 -7.81
CA ILE A 282 1.14 -7.86 -8.27
C ILE A 282 2.35 -7.79 -9.21
N SER A 283 2.41 -6.79 -10.10
CA SER A 283 3.59 -6.56 -10.95
C SER A 283 4.85 -6.32 -10.13
N PHE A 284 4.74 -5.55 -9.05
CA PHE A 284 5.85 -5.35 -8.13
C PHE A 284 6.27 -6.66 -7.46
N ILE A 285 5.32 -7.45 -6.96
CA ILE A 285 5.61 -8.75 -6.31
C ILE A 285 6.30 -9.73 -7.28
N LEU A 286 5.86 -9.79 -8.53
CA LEU A 286 6.51 -10.56 -9.60
C LEU A 286 8.00 -10.17 -9.75
N LEU A 287 8.29 -8.86 -9.76
CA LEU A 287 9.66 -8.35 -9.91
C LEU A 287 10.54 -8.67 -8.70
N VAL A 288 10.01 -8.52 -7.48
CA VAL A 288 10.75 -8.84 -6.24
C VAL A 288 11.09 -10.33 -6.20
N TYR A 289 10.11 -11.19 -6.46
CA TYR A 289 10.34 -12.63 -6.40
C TYR A 289 11.29 -13.11 -7.50
N ALA A 290 11.15 -12.57 -8.72
CA ALA A 290 12.11 -12.80 -9.79
C ALA A 290 13.55 -12.43 -9.38
N LYS A 291 13.73 -11.33 -8.64
CA LYS A 291 15.04 -10.90 -8.14
C LYS A 291 15.63 -11.89 -7.12
N TYR A 292 14.83 -12.45 -6.22
CA TYR A 292 15.30 -13.45 -5.25
C TYR A 292 15.68 -14.77 -5.92
N LEU A 293 14.86 -15.24 -6.87
CA LEU A 293 15.15 -16.44 -7.66
C LEU A 293 16.42 -16.28 -8.50
N ASP A 294 16.61 -15.13 -9.15
CA ASP A 294 17.79 -14.84 -9.98
C ASP A 294 19.08 -14.84 -9.16
N ARG A 295 19.07 -14.22 -7.97
CA ARG A 295 20.21 -14.21 -7.03
C ARG A 295 20.63 -15.60 -6.57
N THR A 296 19.69 -16.54 -6.56
CA THR A 296 19.90 -17.90 -6.05
C THR A 296 19.90 -18.95 -7.16
N SER A 297 19.81 -18.52 -8.43
CA SER A 297 19.74 -19.39 -9.62
C SER A 297 18.61 -20.43 -9.55
N GLN A 298 17.46 -20.06 -8.98
CA GLN A 298 16.29 -20.93 -8.83
C GLN A 298 15.17 -20.62 -9.83
N THR A 299 14.26 -21.56 -9.99
CA THR A 299 13.03 -21.45 -10.81
C THR A 299 11.83 -21.95 -10.00
N VAL A 300 10.62 -21.56 -10.42
CA VAL A 300 9.37 -22.03 -9.83
C VAL A 300 8.86 -23.22 -10.63
N ASN A 301 8.50 -24.32 -9.96
CA ASN A 301 7.86 -25.46 -10.60
C ASN A 301 6.33 -25.33 -10.54
N CYS A 302 5.69 -25.13 -11.69
CA CYS A 302 4.24 -25.01 -11.82
C CYS A 302 3.59 -26.26 -12.41
N GLY A 303 4.20 -27.43 -12.18
CA GLY A 303 3.72 -28.73 -12.61
C GLY A 303 4.27 -29.13 -13.98
N ASN A 304 3.66 -28.61 -15.05
CA ASN A 304 4.03 -28.89 -16.44
C ASN A 304 5.14 -27.96 -16.97
N GLU A 305 5.41 -26.86 -16.28
CA GLU A 305 6.38 -25.85 -16.70
C GLU A 305 7.24 -25.36 -15.54
N PHE A 306 8.46 -24.92 -15.87
CA PHE A 306 9.35 -24.22 -14.97
C PHE A 306 9.34 -22.73 -15.30
N VAL A 307 8.88 -21.91 -14.37
CA VAL A 307 8.80 -20.47 -14.52
C VAL A 307 10.11 -19.84 -14.07
N SER A 308 10.78 -19.20 -15.02
CA SER A 308 12.07 -18.54 -14.79
C SER A 308 11.89 -17.11 -14.25
N PRO A 309 12.94 -16.51 -13.63
CA PRO A 309 12.95 -15.09 -13.30
C PRO A 309 12.62 -14.18 -14.50
N VAL A 310 13.07 -14.56 -15.70
CA VAL A 310 12.78 -13.81 -16.94
C VAL A 310 11.29 -13.86 -17.27
N THR A 311 10.64 -15.01 -17.11
CA THR A 311 9.20 -15.17 -17.32
C THR A 311 8.40 -14.25 -16.39
N LEU A 312 8.74 -14.22 -15.10
CA LEU A 312 8.09 -13.34 -14.12
C LEU A 312 8.28 -11.85 -14.46
N ARG A 313 9.50 -11.44 -14.84
CA ARG A 313 9.77 -10.06 -15.29
C ARG A 313 8.97 -9.69 -16.53
N MET A 314 8.87 -10.59 -17.52
CA MET A 314 8.06 -10.36 -18.72
C MET A 314 6.58 -10.22 -18.36
N GLN A 315 6.06 -11.01 -17.42
CA GLN A 315 4.67 -10.90 -17.00
C GLN A 315 4.39 -9.56 -16.31
N ALA A 316 5.28 -9.12 -15.41
CA ALA A 316 5.20 -7.80 -14.81
C ALA A 316 5.26 -6.68 -15.86
N LYS A 317 6.18 -6.81 -16.84
CA LYS A 317 6.32 -5.83 -17.94
C LYS A 317 5.02 -5.68 -18.73
N LYS A 318 4.36 -6.79 -19.10
CA LYS A 318 3.08 -6.76 -19.83
C LYS A 318 2.01 -5.94 -19.09
N GLN A 319 1.94 -6.05 -17.76
CA GLN A 319 0.98 -5.29 -16.96
C GLN A 319 1.31 -3.80 -16.93
N VAL A 320 2.59 -3.46 -16.77
CA VAL A 320 3.06 -2.06 -16.82
C VAL A 320 2.83 -1.47 -18.22
N ASP A 321 3.15 -2.18 -19.28
CA ASP A 321 2.92 -1.75 -20.66
C ASP A 321 1.42 -1.53 -20.92
N TYR A 322 0.56 -2.43 -20.44
CA TYR A 322 -0.90 -2.25 -20.50
C TYR A 322 -1.33 -0.96 -19.82
N ILE A 323 -0.84 -0.68 -18.60
CA ILE A 323 -1.12 0.56 -17.88
C ILE A 323 -0.65 1.78 -18.67
N LEU A 324 0.48 1.68 -19.36
CA LEU A 324 1.10 2.79 -20.08
C LEU A 324 0.56 2.98 -21.51
N GLY A 325 -0.26 2.07 -22.02
CA GLY A 325 -1.01 2.26 -23.28
C GLY A 325 -1.04 1.06 -24.22
N GLU A 326 -0.30 -0.02 -23.96
CA GLU A 326 -0.38 -1.28 -24.72
C GLU A 326 -1.63 -2.08 -24.35
N ASN A 327 -2.79 -1.47 -24.57
CA ASN A 327 -4.10 -2.04 -24.30
C ASN A 327 -5.04 -1.80 -25.49
N PRO A 328 -6.19 -2.49 -25.56
CA PRO A 328 -7.13 -2.34 -26.69
C PRO A 328 -7.64 -0.91 -26.92
N MET A 329 -7.52 -0.01 -25.95
CA MET A 329 -7.91 1.39 -26.08
C MET A 329 -6.77 2.30 -26.54
N GLY A 330 -5.52 1.83 -26.54
CA GLY A 330 -4.33 2.67 -26.78
C GLY A 330 -4.16 3.79 -25.75
N LEU A 331 -4.86 3.71 -24.61
CA LEU A 331 -4.99 4.77 -23.60
C LEU A 331 -3.99 4.51 -22.47
N SER A 332 -3.13 5.46 -22.15
CA SER A 332 -2.37 5.38 -20.91
C SER A 332 -3.29 5.62 -19.73
N TYR A 333 -3.33 4.70 -18.78
CA TYR A 333 -3.99 4.89 -17.49
C TYR A 333 -3.15 5.68 -16.48
N MET A 334 -1.93 6.09 -16.84
CA MET A 334 -1.13 7.02 -16.05
C MET A 334 -1.29 8.44 -16.60
N VAL A 335 -1.84 9.33 -15.78
CA VAL A 335 -2.09 10.73 -16.16
C VAL A 335 -0.76 11.43 -16.49
N GLY A 336 -0.73 12.13 -17.62
CA GLY A 336 0.47 12.83 -18.10
C GLY A 336 1.49 11.94 -18.81
N TYR A 337 1.25 10.62 -18.91
CA TYR A 337 2.04 9.73 -19.76
C TYR A 337 1.39 9.59 -21.14
N SER A 338 2.21 9.69 -22.20
CA SER A 338 1.76 9.75 -23.61
C SER A 338 0.87 10.97 -23.93
N ASN A 339 0.38 11.05 -25.16
CA ASN A 339 -0.58 12.08 -25.59
C ASN A 339 -2.06 11.68 -25.36
N TYR A 340 -2.33 10.46 -24.89
CA TYR A 340 -3.68 9.94 -24.71
C TYR A 340 -3.84 9.28 -23.34
N PHE A 341 -4.35 10.05 -22.38
CA PHE A 341 -4.57 9.64 -20.99
C PHE A 341 -5.87 10.26 -20.42
N PRO A 342 -6.42 9.74 -19.32
CA PRO A 342 -7.57 10.31 -18.64
C PRO A 342 -7.40 11.78 -18.24
N GLN A 343 -8.24 12.64 -18.77
CA GLN A 343 -8.22 14.07 -18.48
C GLN A 343 -9.16 14.48 -17.34
N ARG A 344 -10.01 13.55 -16.87
CA ARG A 344 -11.00 13.76 -15.81
C ARG A 344 -10.82 12.71 -14.75
N ILE A 345 -10.11 13.05 -13.69
CA ILE A 345 -9.90 12.16 -12.55
C ILE A 345 -10.83 12.61 -11.42
N HIS A 346 -11.41 11.65 -10.71
CA HIS A 346 -12.22 11.92 -9.52
C HIS A 346 -11.31 12.41 -8.39
N HIS A 347 -10.95 13.69 -8.38
CA HIS A 347 -9.98 14.25 -7.46
C HIS A 347 -10.20 15.76 -7.29
N ARG A 348 -10.54 16.17 -6.06
CA ARG A 348 -10.96 17.55 -5.73
C ARG A 348 -9.95 18.59 -6.19
N SER A 349 -8.73 18.54 -5.66
CA SER A 349 -7.73 19.58 -5.92
C SER A 349 -7.28 19.66 -7.38
N SER A 350 -7.43 18.58 -8.16
CA SER A 350 -7.12 18.64 -9.60
C SER A 350 -8.28 19.18 -10.42
N SER A 351 -9.52 18.91 -10.00
CA SER A 351 -10.75 19.37 -10.66
C SER A 351 -11.11 20.85 -10.40
N LEU A 352 -10.61 21.43 -9.29
CA LEU A 352 -10.89 22.80 -8.88
C LEU A 352 -9.76 23.76 -9.33
N PRO A 353 -10.05 25.02 -9.65
CA PRO A 353 -9.02 26.00 -10.03
C PRO A 353 -8.06 26.25 -8.86
N SER A 354 -6.78 26.44 -9.15
CA SER A 354 -5.78 26.71 -8.11
C SER A 354 -6.09 28.02 -7.36
N VAL A 355 -5.58 28.18 -6.14
CA VAL A 355 -5.68 29.45 -5.37
C VAL A 355 -5.05 30.62 -6.14
N LYS A 356 -4.10 30.35 -7.04
CA LYS A 356 -3.50 31.37 -7.90
C LYS A 356 -4.48 31.88 -8.97
N ASP A 357 -5.27 31.00 -9.55
CA ASP A 357 -6.18 31.32 -10.65
C ASP A 357 -7.57 31.74 -10.15
N HIS A 358 -7.95 31.31 -8.95
CA HIS A 358 -9.17 31.71 -8.25
C HIS A 358 -8.87 31.94 -6.76
N PRO A 359 -8.45 33.15 -6.36
CA PRO A 359 -8.04 33.44 -4.97
C PRO A 359 -9.18 33.41 -3.95
N GLU A 360 -10.42 33.55 -4.40
CA GLU A 360 -11.60 33.50 -3.53
C GLU A 360 -11.79 32.09 -2.96
N PHE A 361 -12.28 32.03 -1.72
CA PHE A 361 -12.62 30.79 -1.03
C PHE A 361 -13.72 30.02 -1.76
N ILE A 362 -13.56 28.70 -1.92
CA ILE A 362 -14.59 27.81 -2.48
C ILE A 362 -15.17 26.97 -1.35
N GLY A 363 -16.38 27.29 -0.89
CA GLY A 363 -17.01 26.54 0.19
C GLY A 363 -17.45 25.13 -0.21
N CYS A 364 -17.74 24.30 0.79
CA CYS A 364 -18.06 22.86 0.67
C CYS A 364 -18.97 22.47 -0.51
N LYS A 365 -20.02 23.24 -0.82
CA LYS A 365 -20.95 22.92 -1.91
C LYS A 365 -20.70 23.72 -3.19
N GLU A 366 -19.87 24.75 -3.13
CA GLU A 366 -19.64 25.68 -4.24
C GLU A 366 -18.80 25.05 -5.36
N GLY A 367 -17.98 24.03 -5.05
CA GLY A 367 -17.25 23.29 -6.07
C GLY A 367 -18.07 22.27 -6.87
N SER A 368 -19.37 22.14 -6.61
CA SER A 368 -20.25 21.17 -7.28
C SER A 368 -20.30 21.35 -8.81
N SER A 369 -20.15 22.58 -9.30
CA SER A 369 -20.09 22.86 -10.73
C SER A 369 -18.85 22.22 -11.39
N TYR A 370 -17.69 22.28 -10.73
CA TYR A 370 -16.45 21.64 -11.18
C TYR A 370 -16.55 20.12 -11.12
N PHE A 371 -17.12 19.58 -10.03
CA PHE A 371 -17.39 18.15 -9.90
C PHE A 371 -18.27 17.59 -11.03
N ASN A 372 -19.30 18.35 -11.42
CA ASN A 372 -20.25 17.97 -12.46
C ASN A 372 -19.81 18.35 -13.88
N SER A 373 -18.73 19.12 -14.03
CA SER A 373 -18.25 19.57 -15.34
C SER A 373 -17.85 18.40 -16.22
N THR A 374 -18.18 18.48 -17.51
CA THR A 374 -17.72 17.53 -18.53
C THR A 374 -16.32 17.80 -19.03
N ASP A 375 -15.74 18.94 -18.66
CA ASP A 375 -14.44 19.40 -19.11
C ASP A 375 -13.30 18.66 -18.41
N PRO A 376 -12.09 18.65 -18.99
CA PRO A 376 -10.87 18.22 -18.30
C PRO A 376 -10.69 18.90 -16.94
N ASN A 377 -10.06 18.18 -16.00
CA ASN A 377 -9.60 18.79 -14.76
C ASN A 377 -8.61 19.93 -15.08
N PRO A 378 -8.77 21.15 -14.52
CA PRO A 378 -7.93 22.30 -14.84
C PRO A 378 -6.47 22.10 -14.44
N ASN A 379 -6.18 21.27 -13.43
CA ASN A 379 -4.83 20.90 -13.05
C ASN A 379 -4.56 19.44 -13.45
N VAL A 380 -3.52 19.22 -14.26
CA VAL A 380 -3.13 17.87 -14.67
C VAL A 380 -2.48 17.14 -13.49
N LEU A 381 -3.12 16.07 -13.01
CA LEU A 381 -2.62 15.26 -11.89
C LEU A 381 -1.57 14.24 -12.36
N VAL A 382 -0.41 14.73 -12.80
CA VAL A 382 0.65 13.91 -13.40
C VAL A 382 1.05 12.74 -12.49
N GLY A 383 1.15 11.55 -13.07
CA GLY A 383 1.56 10.32 -12.38
C GLY A 383 0.42 9.52 -11.74
N ALA A 384 -0.78 10.10 -11.58
CA ALA A 384 -1.92 9.35 -11.05
C ALA A 384 -2.31 8.18 -11.98
N ILE A 385 -2.47 7.00 -11.40
CA ILE A 385 -2.91 5.80 -12.12
C ILE A 385 -4.41 5.63 -11.91
N GLY A 386 -5.18 5.65 -12.99
CA GLY A 386 -6.63 5.52 -12.91
C GLY A 386 -7.29 5.54 -14.28
N ARG A 387 -8.59 5.29 -14.29
CA ARG A 387 -9.43 5.48 -15.48
C ARG A 387 -10.14 6.83 -15.40
N ALA A 388 -10.56 7.35 -16.55
CA ALA A 388 -11.38 8.55 -16.59
C ALA A 388 -12.65 8.35 -15.75
N TRP A 389 -12.97 9.37 -14.94
CA TRP A 389 -14.23 9.47 -14.22
C TRP A 389 -15.38 9.48 -15.23
N ARG A 390 -16.18 8.41 -15.20
CA ARG A 390 -17.40 8.28 -15.99
C ARG A 390 -18.57 8.22 -15.01
N ARG A 391 -19.50 9.15 -15.16
CA ARG A 391 -20.81 9.13 -14.50
C ARG A 391 -21.84 8.56 -15.44
#